data_AF-A0AAD7S4R6-F1
#
_entry.id   AF-A0AAD7S4R6-F1
#
_cell.length_a   1.000
_cell.length_b   1.000
_cell.length_c   1.000
_cell.angle_alpha   90.00
_cell.angle_beta   90.00
_cell.angle_gamma   90.00
#
_symmetry.space_group_name_H-M   'P 1'
#
loop_
_entity.id
_entity.type
_entity.pdbx_description
1 polymer ?
#
loop_
_entity_poly.entity_id
_entity_poly.type
_entity_poly.pdbx_seq_one_letter_code
_entity_poly.pdbx_strand_id
1 'polypeptide(L)'
;MSDMNTDFFQRKLAEFKASQGKLKAATEMSTNSLHASYEISLLVAKAKKPYSVAEELILPAAVKLAERMADKKAADAIKTVPLSNDTVCRRIDEMAGDIVEQVVDKLKQAGSFAIQLDESTDVSGQAQLTAFVRFKDENDIGEHILFCRPLPGKTTGEDIFNLTDTFFTEHSLDWKCCSHICTDGAASMTGQHRGLLSRIRRVNPDIETMHCIIHREALTF
;
A
#
# COMPACT_ATOMS: atom_id res chain seq x y z
N MET A 1 -21.48 31.30 -36.34
CA MET A 1 -21.73 30.26 -35.32
C MET A 1 -23.23 30.25 -35.07
N SER A 2 -23.94 29.25 -35.59
CA SER A 2 -25.37 29.08 -35.30
C SER A 2 -25.55 28.83 -33.80
N ASP A 3 -26.43 29.60 -33.16
CA ASP A 3 -26.78 29.45 -31.76
C ASP A 3 -27.16 27.99 -31.47
N MET A 4 -26.30 27.30 -30.72
CA MET A 4 -26.65 26.00 -30.15
C MET A 4 -27.71 26.26 -29.08
N ASN A 5 -28.97 26.10 -29.47
CA ASN A 5 -30.14 26.23 -28.61
C ASN A 5 -30.01 25.30 -27.38
N THR A 6 -30.47 25.76 -26.21
CA THR A 6 -30.50 25.03 -24.94
C THR A 6 -31.01 23.59 -25.07
N ASP A 7 -31.97 23.35 -25.97
CA ASP A 7 -32.51 22.03 -26.28
C ASP A 7 -31.45 21.03 -26.78
N PHE A 8 -30.44 21.50 -27.52
CA PHE A 8 -29.32 20.67 -27.98
C PHE A 8 -28.51 20.12 -26.80
N PHE A 9 -28.19 20.97 -25.82
CA PHE A 9 -27.44 20.58 -24.63
C PHE A 9 -28.25 19.67 -23.71
N GLN A 10 -29.55 19.93 -23.55
CA GLN A 10 -30.43 19.07 -22.76
C GLN A 10 -30.55 17.66 -23.36
N ARG A 11 -30.68 17.56 -24.69
CA ARG A 11 -30.68 16.26 -25.39
C ARG A 11 -29.36 15.52 -25.21
N LYS A 12 -28.22 16.19 -25.36
CA LYS A 12 -26.90 15.59 -25.16
C LYS A 12 -26.67 15.12 -23.73
N LEU A 13 -27.16 15.87 -22.74
CA LEU A 13 -27.13 15.47 -21.34
C LEU A 13 -27.98 14.21 -21.08
N ALA A 14 -29.16 14.11 -21.69
CA ALA A 14 -30.01 12.93 -21.58
C ALA A 14 -29.37 11.68 -22.23
N GLU A 15 -28.77 11.84 -23.42
CA GLU A 15 -28.00 10.78 -24.10
C GLU A 15 -26.82 10.31 -23.24
N PHE A 16 -26.08 11.25 -22.64
CA PHE A 16 -24.96 10.95 -21.75
C PHE A 16 -25.40 10.24 -20.46
N LYS A 17 -26.49 10.67 -19.83
CA LYS A 17 -27.03 9.97 -18.65
C LYS A 17 -27.53 8.57 -18.99
N ALA A 18 -28.14 8.38 -20.16
CA ALA A 18 -28.58 7.07 -20.63
C ALA A 18 -27.38 6.15 -20.93
N SER A 19 -26.29 6.67 -21.51
CA SER A 19 -25.07 5.88 -21.72
C SER A 19 -24.37 5.54 -20.41
N GLN A 20 -24.33 6.45 -19.44
CA GLN A 20 -23.85 6.16 -18.08
C GLN A 20 -24.68 5.08 -17.37
N GLY A 21 -26.00 5.11 -17.51
CA GLY A 21 -26.89 4.07 -16.95
C GLY A 21 -26.60 2.70 -17.54
N LYS A 22 -26.37 2.62 -18.86
CA LYS A 22 -25.98 1.38 -19.54
C LYS A 22 -24.61 0.88 -19.12
N LEU A 23 -23.64 1.79 -18.95
CA LEU A 23 -22.30 1.45 -18.48
C LEU A 23 -22.35 0.90 -17.06
N LYS A 24 -23.10 1.55 -16.15
CA LYS A 24 -23.28 1.10 -14.76
C LYS A 24 -23.92 -0.29 -14.67
N ALA A 25 -24.98 -0.54 -15.45
CA ALA A 25 -25.62 -1.86 -15.50
C ALA A 25 -24.69 -2.94 -16.07
N ALA A 26 -23.82 -2.58 -17.04
CA ALA A 26 -22.84 -3.50 -17.61
C ALA A 26 -21.64 -3.77 -16.67
N THR A 27 -21.35 -2.86 -15.73
CA THR A 27 -20.29 -2.99 -14.74
C THR A 27 -20.79 -3.39 -13.35
N GLU A 28 -22.11 -3.56 -13.18
CA GLU A 28 -22.74 -3.96 -11.93
C GLU A 28 -22.38 -5.42 -11.62
N MET A 29 -21.35 -5.58 -10.80
CA MET A 29 -20.87 -6.86 -10.33
C MET A 29 -21.66 -7.29 -9.10
N SER A 30 -21.95 -8.59 -8.98
CA SER A 30 -22.53 -9.10 -7.74
C SER A 30 -21.58 -8.91 -6.57
N THR A 31 -22.10 -8.56 -5.39
CA THR A 31 -21.30 -8.40 -4.17
C THR A 31 -20.45 -9.64 -3.87
N ASN A 32 -21.00 -10.83 -4.14
CA ASN A 32 -20.29 -12.10 -3.95
C ASN A 32 -19.10 -12.25 -4.91
N SER A 33 -19.23 -11.82 -6.17
CA SER A 33 -18.13 -11.84 -7.15
C SER A 33 -17.02 -10.86 -6.75
N LEU A 34 -17.40 -9.68 -6.25
CA LEU A 34 -16.44 -8.71 -5.71
C LEU A 34 -15.67 -9.30 -4.51
N HIS A 35 -16.37 -9.88 -3.54
CA HIS A 35 -15.73 -10.46 -2.35
C HIS A 35 -14.80 -11.62 -2.73
N ALA A 36 -15.25 -12.52 -3.61
CA ALA A 36 -14.42 -13.61 -4.11
C ALA A 36 -13.14 -13.08 -4.80
N SER A 37 -13.24 -11.99 -5.57
CA SER A 37 -12.07 -11.35 -6.19
C SER A 37 -11.04 -10.87 -5.16
N TYR A 38 -11.48 -10.22 -4.07
CA TYR A 38 -10.57 -9.83 -2.98
C TYR A 38 -9.98 -11.03 -2.25
N GLU A 39 -10.79 -12.04 -1.91
CA GLU A 39 -10.32 -13.23 -1.19
C GLU A 39 -9.24 -13.98 -1.99
N ILE A 40 -9.46 -14.20 -3.29
CA ILE A 40 -8.46 -14.83 -4.15
C ILE A 40 -7.21 -13.94 -4.29
N SER A 41 -7.37 -12.63 -4.45
CA SER A 41 -6.23 -11.71 -4.53
C SER A 41 -5.38 -11.74 -3.24
N LEU A 42 -6.02 -11.83 -2.08
CA LEU A 42 -5.35 -11.97 -0.78
C LEU A 42 -4.58 -13.30 -0.69
N LEU A 43 -5.15 -14.40 -1.20
CA LEU A 43 -4.45 -15.69 -1.26
C LEU A 43 -3.22 -15.63 -2.17
N VAL A 44 -3.33 -14.99 -3.33
CA VAL A 44 -2.20 -14.78 -4.26
C VAL A 44 -1.08 -13.98 -3.58
N ALA A 45 -1.43 -12.88 -2.90
CA ALA A 45 -0.47 -12.06 -2.16
C ALA A 45 0.23 -12.84 -1.03
N LYS A 46 -0.55 -13.55 -0.19
CA LYS A 46 -0.01 -14.37 0.91
C LYS A 46 0.91 -15.50 0.42
N ALA A 47 0.58 -16.08 -0.74
CA ALA A 47 1.41 -17.10 -1.37
C ALA A 47 2.64 -16.54 -2.10
N LYS A 48 2.81 -15.21 -2.15
CA LYS A 48 3.89 -14.51 -2.86
C LYS A 48 3.99 -14.94 -4.32
N LYS A 49 2.84 -15.07 -4.99
CA LYS A 49 2.77 -15.48 -6.40
C LYS A 49 2.58 -14.27 -7.32
N PRO A 50 3.03 -14.36 -8.58
CA PRO A 50 2.72 -13.35 -9.59
C PRO A 50 1.20 -13.18 -9.73
N TYR A 51 0.74 -11.96 -9.99
CA TYR A 51 -0.69 -11.67 -10.13
C TYR A 51 -1.34 -12.47 -11.27
N SER A 52 -0.60 -12.72 -12.35
CA SER A 52 -1.05 -13.49 -13.51
C SER A 52 -1.48 -14.93 -13.17
N VAL A 53 -1.03 -15.50 -12.05
CA VAL A 53 -1.45 -16.85 -11.63
C VAL A 53 -2.97 -16.95 -11.45
N ALA A 54 -3.63 -15.85 -11.09
CA ALA A 54 -5.06 -15.82 -10.88
C ALA A 54 -5.84 -16.05 -12.18
N GLU A 55 -5.43 -15.37 -13.25
CA GLU A 55 -6.05 -15.49 -14.59
C GLU A 55 -5.58 -16.74 -15.34
N GLU A 56 -4.30 -17.10 -15.24
CA GLU A 56 -3.71 -18.20 -16.01
C GLU A 56 -4.05 -19.58 -15.45
N LEU A 57 -4.23 -19.69 -14.13
CA LEU A 57 -4.38 -20.98 -13.45
C LEU A 57 -5.58 -21.05 -12.52
N ILE A 58 -5.72 -20.12 -11.57
CA ILE A 58 -6.74 -20.23 -10.51
C ILE A 58 -8.16 -20.19 -11.09
N LEU A 59 -8.45 -19.19 -11.93
CA LEU A 59 -9.78 -19.03 -12.53
C LEU A 59 -10.14 -20.22 -13.46
N PRO A 60 -9.30 -20.65 -14.42
CA PRO A 60 -9.58 -21.83 -15.24
C PRO A 60 -9.78 -23.11 -14.42
N ALA A 61 -8.99 -23.31 -13.37
CA ALA A 61 -9.12 -24.47 -12.49
C ALA A 61 -10.45 -24.46 -11.72
N ALA A 62 -10.80 -23.31 -11.12
CA ALA A 62 -12.06 -23.15 -10.40
C ALA A 62 -13.28 -23.39 -11.29
N VAL A 63 -13.26 -22.89 -12.54
CA VAL A 63 -14.30 -23.14 -13.53
C VAL A 63 -14.44 -24.62 -13.85
N LYS A 64 -13.33 -25.32 -14.16
CA LYS A 64 -13.36 -26.76 -14.48
C LYS A 64 -13.88 -27.59 -13.31
N LEU A 65 -13.52 -27.24 -12.07
CA LEU A 65 -14.02 -27.91 -10.87
C LEU A 65 -15.51 -27.71 -10.72
N ALA A 66 -16.01 -26.47 -10.88
CA ALA A 66 -17.44 -26.18 -10.78
C ALA A 66 -18.27 -26.87 -11.87
N GLU A 67 -17.78 -26.91 -13.12
CA GLU A 67 -18.47 -27.62 -14.22
C GLU A 67 -18.58 -29.13 -13.95
N ARG A 68 -17.62 -29.72 -13.23
CA ARG A 68 -17.60 -31.16 -12.95
C ARG A 68 -18.30 -31.55 -11.65
N MET A 69 -18.19 -30.73 -10.62
CA MET A 69 -18.61 -31.07 -9.25
C MET A 69 -19.91 -30.37 -8.82
N ALA A 70 -20.29 -29.29 -9.49
CA ALA A 70 -21.54 -28.58 -9.25
C ALA A 70 -22.40 -28.62 -10.52
N ASP A 71 -22.50 -27.51 -11.24
CA ASP A 71 -23.23 -27.40 -12.48
C ASP A 71 -22.67 -26.28 -13.38
N LYS A 72 -23.19 -26.20 -14.60
CA LYS A 72 -22.79 -25.17 -15.58
C LYS A 72 -23.09 -23.75 -15.09
N LYS A 73 -24.17 -23.55 -14.32
CA LYS A 73 -24.57 -22.23 -13.82
C LYS A 73 -23.56 -21.70 -12.80
N ALA A 74 -23.09 -22.55 -11.89
CA ALA A 74 -22.04 -22.23 -10.93
C ALA A 74 -20.73 -21.88 -11.64
N ALA A 75 -20.35 -22.66 -12.66
CA ALA A 75 -19.16 -22.39 -13.45
C ALA A 75 -19.26 -21.05 -14.22
N ASP A 76 -20.40 -20.78 -14.85
CA ASP A 76 -20.63 -19.52 -15.56
C ASP A 76 -20.64 -18.33 -14.59
N ALA A 77 -21.11 -18.51 -13.35
CA ALA A 77 -20.98 -17.48 -12.31
C ALA A 77 -19.51 -17.22 -11.92
N ILE A 78 -18.69 -18.26 -11.75
CA ILE A 78 -17.26 -18.11 -11.42
C ILE A 78 -16.50 -17.39 -12.53
N LYS A 79 -16.84 -17.62 -13.81
CA LYS A 79 -16.25 -16.89 -14.95
C LYS A 79 -16.43 -15.37 -14.85
N THR A 80 -17.41 -14.89 -14.08
CA THR A 80 -17.66 -13.45 -13.88
C THR A 80 -16.80 -12.83 -12.78
N VAL A 81 -16.02 -13.62 -12.02
CA VAL A 81 -15.13 -13.09 -10.97
C VAL A 81 -13.94 -12.41 -11.61
N PRO A 82 -13.71 -11.12 -11.36
CA PRO A 82 -12.61 -10.39 -11.99
C PRO A 82 -11.29 -10.77 -11.32
N LEU A 83 -10.51 -11.56 -12.04
CA LEU A 83 -9.20 -12.09 -11.59
C LEU A 83 -8.10 -11.81 -12.61
N SER A 84 -8.28 -10.80 -13.47
CA SER A 84 -7.19 -10.37 -14.35
C SER A 84 -5.99 -9.91 -13.55
N ASN A 85 -4.80 -9.99 -14.15
CA ASN A 85 -3.54 -9.51 -13.58
C ASN A 85 -3.70 -8.10 -12.95
N ASP A 86 -4.28 -7.17 -13.70
CA ASP A 86 -4.46 -5.78 -13.26
C ASP A 86 -5.51 -5.66 -12.15
N THR A 87 -6.54 -6.50 -12.16
CA THR A 87 -7.53 -6.50 -11.07
C THR A 87 -6.89 -6.98 -9.80
N VAL A 88 -6.16 -8.09 -9.83
CA VAL A 88 -5.50 -8.66 -8.65
C VAL A 88 -4.50 -7.66 -8.07
N CYS A 89 -3.69 -7.01 -8.91
CA CYS A 89 -2.79 -5.92 -8.49
C CYS A 89 -3.56 -4.84 -7.74
N ARG A 90 -4.60 -4.27 -8.36
CA ARG A 90 -5.39 -3.18 -7.76
C ARG A 90 -6.06 -3.60 -6.45
N ARG A 91 -6.57 -4.83 -6.35
CA ARG A 91 -7.21 -5.34 -5.13
C ARG A 91 -6.20 -5.49 -3.99
N ILE A 92 -4.99 -5.94 -4.30
CA ILE A 92 -3.89 -6.01 -3.33
C ILE A 92 -3.50 -4.61 -2.87
N ASP A 93 -3.37 -3.65 -3.79
CA ASP A 93 -3.05 -2.25 -3.46
C ASP A 93 -4.13 -1.60 -2.58
N GLU A 94 -5.41 -1.84 -2.90
CA GLU A 94 -6.55 -1.35 -2.09
C GLU A 94 -6.53 -1.95 -0.67
N MET A 95 -6.31 -3.27 -0.54
CA MET A 95 -6.19 -3.91 0.77
C MET A 95 -4.95 -3.42 1.54
N ALA A 96 -3.84 -3.18 0.87
CA ALA A 96 -2.64 -2.63 1.49
C ALA A 96 -2.88 -1.20 2.00
N GLY A 97 -3.58 -0.37 1.24
CA GLY A 97 -4.00 0.98 1.66
C GLY A 97 -4.86 0.94 2.92
N ASP A 98 -5.88 0.08 2.96
CA ASP A 98 -6.75 -0.09 4.12
C ASP A 98 -5.96 -0.52 5.38
N ILE A 99 -4.99 -1.44 5.23
CA ILE A 99 -4.10 -1.83 6.34
C ILE A 99 -3.29 -0.62 6.84
N VAL A 100 -2.74 0.19 5.94
CA VAL A 100 -1.96 1.39 6.32
C VAL A 100 -2.84 2.39 7.07
N GLU A 101 -4.06 2.64 6.60
CA GLU A 101 -5.02 3.52 7.29
C GLU A 101 -5.32 3.03 8.71
N GLN A 102 -5.60 1.73 8.87
CA GLN A 102 -5.84 1.13 10.20
C GLN A 102 -4.61 1.26 11.12
N VAL A 103 -3.39 1.02 10.60
CA VAL A 103 -2.16 1.18 11.38
C VAL A 103 -1.99 2.64 11.80
N VAL A 104 -2.16 3.60 10.89
CA VAL A 104 -2.07 5.05 11.16
C VAL A 104 -3.04 5.47 12.26
N ASP A 105 -4.28 4.99 12.22
CA ASP A 105 -5.28 5.28 13.24
C ASP A 105 -4.86 4.74 14.61
N LYS A 106 -4.29 3.53 14.67
CA LYS A 106 -3.72 2.98 15.90
C LYS A 106 -2.53 3.79 16.41
N LEU A 107 -1.65 4.28 15.53
CA LEU A 107 -0.52 5.14 15.93
C LEU A 107 -1.02 6.43 16.59
N LYS A 108 -2.06 7.05 16.02
CA LYS A 108 -2.68 8.26 16.58
C LYS A 108 -3.30 7.99 17.94
N GLN A 109 -3.96 6.84 18.12
CA GLN A 109 -4.56 6.44 19.39
C GLN A 109 -3.51 6.11 20.46
N ALA A 110 -2.41 5.45 20.06
CA ALA A 110 -1.32 5.11 20.97
C ALA A 110 -0.60 6.35 21.52
N GLY A 111 -0.59 7.46 20.77
CA GLY A 111 0.01 8.74 21.16
C GLY A 111 1.55 8.74 21.19
N SER A 112 2.19 7.57 21.18
CA SER A 112 3.62 7.41 21.02
C SER A 112 3.97 6.13 20.27
N PHE A 113 4.97 6.21 19.38
CA PHE A 113 5.47 5.08 18.62
C PHE A 113 6.97 5.23 18.32
N ALA A 114 7.60 4.15 17.89
CA ALA A 114 8.97 4.11 17.42
C ALA A 114 9.01 3.68 15.95
N ILE A 115 9.94 4.21 15.16
CA ILE A 115 10.14 3.78 13.78
C ILE A 115 11.52 3.15 13.58
N GLN A 116 11.61 2.16 12.71
CA GLN A 116 12.87 1.64 12.19
C GLN A 116 12.91 1.88 10.69
N LEU A 117 13.98 2.52 10.22
CA LEU A 117 14.19 2.83 8.81
C LEU A 117 15.39 2.05 8.28
N ASP A 118 15.16 1.40 7.16
CA ASP A 118 16.16 0.59 6.47
C ASP A 118 16.13 0.89 4.97
N GLU A 119 17.30 1.07 4.38
CA GLU A 119 17.47 1.27 2.94
C GLU A 119 18.07 0.02 2.33
N SER A 120 17.42 -0.50 1.29
CA SER A 120 17.94 -1.63 0.52
C SER A 120 17.89 -1.29 -0.96
N THR A 121 18.94 -1.67 -1.68
CA THR A 121 18.98 -1.58 -3.14
C THR A 121 18.49 -2.91 -3.74
N ASP A 122 17.52 -2.85 -4.65
CA ASP A 122 17.00 -4.03 -5.32
C ASP A 122 17.92 -4.50 -6.47
N VAL A 123 17.56 -5.62 -7.09
CA VAL A 123 18.34 -6.23 -8.20
C VAL A 123 18.43 -5.37 -9.45
N SER A 124 17.57 -4.36 -9.59
CA SER A 124 17.59 -3.38 -10.68
C SER A 124 18.44 -2.14 -10.36
N GLY A 125 19.02 -2.08 -9.16
CA GLY A 125 19.80 -0.95 -8.68
C GLY A 125 18.95 0.20 -8.14
N GLN A 126 17.65 -0.02 -7.89
CA GLN A 126 16.78 0.99 -7.30
C GLN A 126 16.77 0.86 -5.77
N ALA A 127 17.04 1.97 -5.08
CA ALA A 127 16.95 2.03 -3.64
C ALA A 127 15.49 2.07 -3.18
N GLN A 128 15.17 1.29 -2.15
CA GLN A 128 13.87 1.22 -1.50
C GLN A 128 14.06 1.59 -0.03
N LEU A 129 13.24 2.51 0.47
CA LEU A 129 13.18 2.83 1.89
C LEU A 129 12.02 2.07 2.51
N THR A 130 12.33 1.24 3.50
CA THR A 130 11.34 0.51 4.29
C THR A 130 11.25 1.13 5.69
N ALA A 131 10.03 1.43 6.11
CA ALA A 131 9.73 1.88 7.45
C ALA A 131 8.92 0.83 8.20
N PHE A 132 9.41 0.41 9.36
CA PHE A 132 8.66 -0.37 10.34
C PHE A 132 8.25 0.55 11.48
N VAL A 133 7.09 0.28 12.07
CA VAL A 133 6.61 1.00 13.25
C VAL A 133 6.34 0.02 14.38
N ARG A 134 6.70 0.44 15.60
CA ARG A 134 6.41 -0.27 16.84
C ARG A 134 5.65 0.66 17.79
N PHE A 135 4.52 0.21 18.33
CA PHE A 135 3.67 1.03 19.20
C PHE A 135 2.94 0.14 20.22
N LYS A 136 2.37 0.75 21.26
CA LYS A 136 1.53 0.04 22.22
C LYS A 136 0.11 -0.08 21.65
N ASP A 137 -0.35 -1.30 21.43
CA ASP A 137 -1.70 -1.61 20.96
C ASP A 137 -2.48 -2.25 22.11
N GLU A 138 -3.29 -1.45 22.81
CA GLU A 138 -4.00 -1.85 24.03
C GLU A 138 -3.08 -2.48 25.11
N ASN A 139 -3.04 -3.81 25.18
CA ASN A 139 -2.27 -4.60 26.14
C ASN A 139 -1.06 -5.32 25.51
N ASP A 140 -0.80 -5.11 24.22
CA ASP A 140 0.30 -5.74 23.50
C ASP A 140 1.16 -4.69 22.76
N ILE A 141 2.26 -5.14 22.16
CA ILE A 141 3.11 -4.33 21.29
C ILE A 141 2.76 -4.66 19.85
N GLY A 142 2.24 -3.67 19.13
CA GLY A 142 2.00 -3.75 17.70
C GLY A 142 3.27 -3.48 16.91
N GLU A 143 3.53 -4.30 15.90
CA GLU A 143 4.60 -4.10 14.91
C GLU A 143 4.06 -4.26 13.50
N HIS A 144 4.26 -3.25 12.67
CA HIS A 144 3.79 -3.26 11.29
C HIS A 144 4.78 -2.59 10.35
N ILE A 145 4.73 -2.98 9.07
CA ILE A 145 5.35 -2.20 8.00
C ILE A 145 4.47 -0.97 7.80
N LEU A 146 5.07 0.20 7.95
CA LEU A 146 4.40 1.48 7.73
C LEU A 146 4.39 1.83 6.25
N PHE A 147 5.53 1.66 5.56
CA PHE A 147 5.62 1.75 4.11
C PHE A 147 6.89 1.06 3.59
N CYS A 148 6.87 0.72 2.30
CA CYS A 148 8.05 0.40 1.49
C CYS A 148 7.92 1.20 0.19
N ARG A 149 8.76 2.23 0.02
CA ARG A 149 8.64 3.16 -1.12
C ARG A 149 9.99 3.29 -1.84
N PRO A 150 9.97 3.44 -3.18
CA PRO A 150 11.17 3.76 -3.95
C PRO A 150 11.77 5.07 -3.45
N LEU A 151 13.10 5.12 -3.38
CA LEU A 151 13.85 6.31 -3.03
C LEU A 151 14.48 6.88 -4.31
N PRO A 152 13.80 7.79 -5.05
CA PRO A 152 14.22 8.23 -6.38
C PRO A 152 15.50 9.08 -6.40
N GLY A 153 15.98 9.50 -5.21
CA GLY A 153 17.14 10.36 -5.02
C GLY A 153 18.48 9.61 -4.90
N LYS A 154 19.46 10.25 -4.25
CA LYS A 154 20.83 9.73 -4.09
C LYS A 154 21.02 9.03 -2.73
N THR A 155 19.95 8.42 -2.21
CA THR A 155 19.91 7.80 -0.88
C THR A 155 20.44 8.70 0.26
N THR A 156 20.32 10.03 0.10
CA THR A 156 20.85 10.97 1.09
C THR A 156 19.93 11.06 2.30
N GLY A 157 20.46 11.52 3.44
CA GLY A 157 19.64 11.79 4.62
C GLY A 157 18.53 12.82 4.38
N GLU A 158 18.66 13.67 3.35
CA GLU A 158 17.61 14.57 2.90
C GLU A 158 16.49 13.84 2.16
N ASP A 159 16.84 12.98 1.21
CA ASP A 159 15.86 12.20 0.44
C ASP A 159 15.04 11.31 1.39
N ILE A 160 15.71 10.66 2.34
CA ILE A 160 15.09 9.78 3.33
C ILE A 160 14.17 10.58 4.27
N PHE A 161 14.62 11.76 4.71
CA PHE A 161 13.81 12.64 5.55
C PHE A 161 12.56 13.11 4.80
N ASN A 162 12.71 13.64 3.58
CA ASN A 162 11.61 14.18 2.79
C ASN A 162 10.56 13.11 2.49
N LEU A 163 10.98 11.88 2.15
CA LEU A 163 10.05 10.77 1.90
C LEU A 163 9.27 10.42 3.17
N THR A 164 9.97 10.29 4.30
CA THR A 164 9.33 9.96 5.59
C THR A 164 8.41 11.07 6.07
N ASP A 165 8.84 12.33 5.94
CA ASP A 165 8.07 13.52 6.29
C ASP A 165 6.83 13.71 5.42
N THR A 166 6.95 13.39 4.12
CA THR A 166 5.80 13.35 3.19
C THR A 166 4.79 12.31 3.66
N PHE A 167 5.22 11.09 4.02
CA PHE A 167 4.32 10.07 4.55
C PHE A 167 3.63 10.54 5.83
N PHE A 168 4.37 11.16 6.77
CA PHE A 168 3.82 11.67 8.03
C PHE A 168 2.79 12.77 7.76
N THR A 169 3.08 13.68 6.84
CA THR A 169 2.17 14.76 6.43
C THR A 169 0.91 14.22 5.76
N GLU A 170 1.04 13.30 4.80
CA GLU A 170 -0.07 12.62 4.11
C GLU A 170 -1.05 11.98 5.10
N HIS A 171 -0.53 11.36 6.16
CA HIS A 171 -1.32 10.62 7.15
C HIS A 171 -1.63 11.43 8.41
N SER A 172 -1.25 12.71 8.47
CA SER A 172 -1.41 13.58 9.64
C SER A 172 -0.82 12.97 10.92
N LEU A 173 0.39 12.41 10.82
CA LEU A 173 1.19 11.94 11.94
C LEU A 173 2.13 13.06 12.41
N ASP A 174 2.21 13.25 13.72
CA ASP A 174 3.11 14.22 14.32
C ASP A 174 4.46 13.57 14.66
N TRP A 175 5.56 14.18 14.22
CA TRP A 175 6.92 13.79 14.62
C TRP A 175 7.11 13.78 16.13
N LYS A 176 6.36 14.58 16.89
CA LYS A 176 6.37 14.58 18.36
C LYS A 176 5.86 13.29 18.98
N CYS A 177 5.03 12.53 18.29
CA CYS A 177 4.59 11.20 18.73
C CYS A 177 5.63 10.12 18.45
N CYS A 178 6.56 10.35 17.52
CA CYS A 178 7.67 9.45 17.27
C CYS A 178 8.72 9.62 18.39
N SER A 179 8.80 8.67 19.33
CA SER A 179 9.71 8.74 20.48
C SER A 179 11.09 8.19 20.17
N HIS A 180 11.18 7.18 19.29
CA HIS A 180 12.44 6.52 18.96
C HIS A 180 12.58 6.30 17.45
N ILE A 181 13.81 6.38 16.97
CA ILE A 181 14.19 5.99 15.61
C ILE A 181 15.37 5.01 15.63
N CYS A 182 15.23 3.92 14.89
CA CYS A 182 16.26 2.90 14.70
C CYS A 182 16.78 2.93 13.24
N THR A 183 18.10 2.97 13.03
CA THR A 183 18.72 2.94 11.70
C THR A 183 19.98 2.05 11.65
N ASP A 184 20.46 1.74 10.45
CA ASP A 184 21.65 0.92 10.15
C ASP A 184 23.01 1.59 10.47
N GLY A 185 23.00 2.81 10.98
CA GLY A 185 24.22 3.54 11.30
C GLY A 185 24.90 4.23 10.10
N ALA A 186 24.42 4.06 8.86
CA ALA A 186 25.05 4.63 7.66
C ALA A 186 25.17 6.16 7.73
N ALA A 187 26.14 6.73 7.01
CA ALA A 187 26.38 8.18 7.04
C ALA A 187 25.17 9.02 6.56
N SER A 188 24.38 8.48 5.64
CA SER A 188 23.10 9.05 5.20
C SER A 188 22.07 9.09 6.33
N MET A 189 22.12 8.15 7.28
CA MET A 189 21.23 8.10 8.44
C MET A 189 21.76 8.96 9.59
N THR A 190 22.98 8.71 10.04
CA THR A 190 23.53 9.22 11.31
C THR A 190 24.40 10.46 11.19
N GLY A 191 24.73 10.90 9.97
CA GLY A 191 25.63 12.03 9.72
C GLY A 191 25.22 13.30 10.46
N GLN A 192 26.17 13.91 11.17
CA GLN A 192 25.93 15.03 12.10
C GLN A 192 25.25 16.26 11.46
N HIS A 193 25.60 16.57 10.21
CA HIS A 193 25.10 17.77 9.52
C HIS A 193 24.09 17.49 8.41
N ARG A 194 24.22 16.34 7.74
CA ARG A 194 23.46 16.00 6.53
C ARG A 194 22.67 14.69 6.65
N GLY A 195 22.88 13.93 7.72
CA GLY A 195 22.16 12.67 7.94
C GLY A 195 20.70 12.89 8.31
N LEU A 196 19.89 11.85 8.12
CA LEU A 196 18.48 11.80 8.50
C LEU A 196 18.26 12.29 9.95
N LEU A 197 19.00 11.75 10.90
CA LEU A 197 18.83 12.07 12.33
C LEU A 197 19.06 13.57 12.63
N SER A 198 19.97 14.22 11.91
CA SER A 198 20.22 15.66 12.06
C SER A 198 19.04 16.52 11.60
N ARG A 199 18.21 15.99 10.69
CA ARG A 199 17.03 16.65 10.15
C ARG A 199 15.81 16.40 11.03
N ILE A 200 15.60 15.14 11.46
CA ILE A 200 14.52 14.79 12.38
C ILE A 200 14.63 15.59 13.68
N ARG A 201 15.83 15.76 14.24
CA ARG A 201 16.04 16.58 15.45
C ARG A 201 15.60 18.04 15.32
N ARG A 202 15.39 18.56 14.11
CA ARG A 202 14.85 19.93 13.89
C ARG A 202 13.34 19.98 14.09
N VAL A 203 12.63 18.90 13.81
CA VAL A 203 11.16 18.80 13.96
C VAL A 203 10.76 18.09 15.26
N ASN A 204 11.59 17.16 15.74
CA ASN A 204 11.48 16.54 17.05
C ASN A 204 12.85 16.48 17.75
N PRO A 205 13.23 17.51 18.54
CA PRO A 205 14.49 17.55 19.27
C PRO A 205 14.65 16.45 20.33
N ASP A 206 13.55 15.91 20.83
CA ASP A 206 13.49 14.94 21.93
C ASP A 206 13.57 13.48 21.43
N ILE A 207 13.73 13.27 20.12
CA ILE A 207 13.80 11.94 19.52
C ILE A 207 15.00 11.13 20.06
N GLU A 208 14.72 9.93 20.56
CA GLU A 208 15.76 8.98 20.93
C GLU A 208 16.21 8.18 19.70
N THR A 209 17.51 7.87 19.62
CA THR A 209 18.08 7.21 18.44
C THR A 209 18.78 5.92 18.84
N MET A 210 18.47 4.83 18.15
CA MET A 210 19.09 3.53 18.33
C MET A 210 19.79 3.08 17.04
N HIS A 211 20.93 2.41 17.19
CA HIS A 211 21.57 1.71 16.09
C HIS A 211 20.98 0.29 16.03
N CYS A 212 20.50 -0.11 14.85
CA CYS A 212 20.00 -1.45 14.56
C CYS A 212 20.98 -2.53 15.04
N ILE A 213 20.52 -3.40 15.94
CA ILE A 213 21.35 -4.45 16.55
C ILE A 213 21.84 -5.45 15.50
N ILE A 214 21.00 -5.76 14.50
CA ILE A 214 21.33 -6.71 13.43
C ILE A 214 22.48 -6.17 12.58
N HIS A 215 22.41 -4.91 12.16
CA HIS A 215 23.49 -4.25 11.44
C HIS A 215 24.76 -4.15 12.30
N ARG A 216 24.60 -3.79 13.57
CA ARG A 216 25.73 -3.71 14.51
C ARG A 216 26.43 -5.05 14.69
N GLU A 217 25.71 -6.16 14.76
CA GLU A 217 26.26 -7.51 14.83
C GLU A 217 27.01 -7.87 13.55
N ALA A 218 26.43 -7.58 12.37
CA ALA A 218 27.07 -7.82 11.08
C ALA A 218 28.39 -7.05 10.90
N LEU A 219 28.57 -5.90 11.57
CA LEU A 219 29.81 -5.11 11.55
C LEU A 219 30.91 -5.64 12.48
N THR A 220 30.63 -6.65 13.31
CA THR A 220 31.63 -7.24 14.22
C THR A 220 32.40 -8.41 13.64
N PHE A 221 32.09 -8.81 12.40
CA PHE A 221 32.77 -9.85 11.63
C PHE A 221 33.44 -9.25 10.38
#